data_AF-A0A524H1J4-F1
#
_entry.id   AF-A0A524H1J4-F1
#
_cell.length_a   1.000
_cell.length_b   1.000
_cell.length_c   1.000
_cell.angle_alpha   90.00
_cell.angle_beta   90.00
_cell.angle_gamma   90.00
#
_symmetry.space_group_name_H-M   'P 1'
#
loop_
_entity.id
_entity.type
_entity.pdbx_description
1 polymer ?
#
loop_
_entity_poly.entity_id
_entity_poly.type
_entity_poly.pdbx_seq_one_letter_code
_entity_poly.pdbx_strand_id
1 'polypeptide(L)'
;LPVSLPLETWDEYGGWSSIVATLQPAMGKLSDAPHLGDVILEAGFENDRPAPDFKTYVADRLHRDGRLRDELEWLEMLQHGGLFTAADLPASPRPNLPGRLPQALEMPYAPPPSGLAFTAAPSVRLFDGRGANKPWLCEIPEPVSRVAWQSPVWLHPDTAQANGFDQADVVRITTRAGSLEAPAYVTEVVRPGLLVMSIGQGHTSYGRTAQNAGANPFAVLPNGVDPACGGPCFTAFDARIEKTGRSVKLAHTDGSRIQHGRTFILTTTLADLRKGPPPGKTGLTMSDFPLTLPLPEGYSRERDFYPPHDHDRYRWAMVVDLDRCIGCGACAAACYAENNVGIVGEQRMVQGREMAWLEVVRYHDERRMERVMFMPMLCQHCDNAPCESVCPVYAPHHSSEGLNNQIYNRCIGTRFCSQNCPYKVRRFNWFDWEWPEPLNLQLNPDVTVRSKGVMEKCSFCIQRIKVARTVAKNENRLIRDGEVAPACVQTCPTEALVFGNLMDKESRVRKLVDGARAYQAMGYLNTKPAVIYLKKVLHEV
;
A
#
# COMPACT_ATOMS: atom_id res chain seq x y z
N LEU A 1 20.17 -20.00 14.23
CA LEU A 1 21.41 -19.32 13.79
C LEU A 1 21.00 -18.00 13.12
N PRO A 2 21.70 -16.89 13.35
CA PRO A 2 21.54 -15.71 12.50
C PRO A 2 21.92 -16.10 11.07
N VAL A 3 21.18 -15.59 10.09
CA VAL A 3 21.50 -15.76 8.66
C VAL A 3 21.51 -14.39 8.00
N SER A 4 22.31 -14.25 6.94
CA SER A 4 22.37 -13.02 6.15
C SER A 4 21.00 -12.65 5.58
N LEU A 5 20.81 -11.35 5.34
CA LEU A 5 19.59 -10.82 4.75
C LEU A 5 19.52 -11.13 3.25
N PRO A 6 18.31 -11.18 2.66
CA PRO A 6 18.12 -11.51 1.24
C PRO A 6 18.96 -10.67 0.26
N LEU A 7 19.23 -9.39 0.57
CA LEU A 7 20.02 -8.51 -0.30
C LEU A 7 21.54 -8.75 -0.22
N GLU A 8 22.00 -9.60 0.70
CA GLU A 8 23.41 -9.97 0.91
C GLU A 8 23.72 -11.35 0.34
N THR A 9 22.70 -12.10 -0.08
CA THR A 9 22.81 -13.53 -0.42
C THR A 9 22.47 -13.83 -1.87
N TRP A 10 23.08 -14.89 -2.39
CA TRP A 10 22.59 -15.59 -3.56
C TRP A 10 21.50 -16.57 -3.15
N ASP A 11 20.36 -16.54 -3.82
CA ASP A 11 19.30 -17.54 -3.65
C ASP A 11 18.50 -17.71 -4.95
N GLU A 12 17.56 -18.63 -4.93
CA GLU A 12 16.63 -18.89 -6.02
C GLU A 12 15.19 -18.84 -5.51
N TYR A 13 14.31 -18.22 -6.28
CA TYR A 13 12.88 -18.22 -6.01
C TYR A 13 12.14 -18.92 -7.16
N GLY A 14 11.69 -20.14 -6.90
CA GLY A 14 10.78 -20.90 -7.75
C GLY A 14 9.43 -21.03 -7.07
N GLY A 15 8.37 -20.50 -7.69
CA GLY A 15 7.01 -20.73 -7.22
C GLY A 15 6.49 -22.11 -7.59
N TRP A 16 5.16 -22.24 -7.71
CA TRP A 16 4.51 -23.43 -8.30
C TRP A 16 4.71 -23.54 -9.82
N SER A 17 5.34 -22.54 -10.43
CA SER A 17 5.70 -22.49 -11.84
C SER A 17 7.11 -23.03 -12.07
N SER A 18 7.40 -23.50 -13.28
CA SER A 18 8.78 -23.79 -13.73
C SER A 18 9.69 -22.56 -13.80
N ILE A 19 9.15 -21.35 -13.66
CA ILE A 19 9.92 -20.11 -13.66
C ILE A 19 10.91 -20.12 -12.50
N VAL A 20 12.14 -19.74 -12.79
CA VAL A 20 13.20 -19.59 -11.81
C VAL A 20 13.64 -18.15 -11.77
N ALA A 21 13.42 -17.47 -10.65
CA ALA A 21 13.98 -16.16 -10.40
C ALA A 21 15.24 -16.29 -9.56
N THR A 22 16.24 -15.46 -9.82
CA THR A 22 17.45 -15.39 -8.99
C THR A 22 17.35 -14.26 -7.98
N LEU A 23 17.71 -14.53 -6.74
CA LEU A 23 18.01 -13.52 -5.74
C LEU A 23 19.50 -13.23 -5.83
N GLN A 24 19.85 -12.00 -6.20
CA GLN A 24 21.22 -11.57 -6.39
C GLN A 24 21.60 -10.58 -5.29
N PRO A 25 22.79 -10.69 -4.69
CA PRO A 25 23.22 -9.75 -3.67
C PRO A 25 23.37 -8.36 -4.30
N ALA A 26 22.67 -7.38 -3.73
CA ALA A 26 22.72 -5.98 -4.14
C ALA A 26 23.61 -5.14 -3.21
N MET A 27 24.11 -5.73 -2.12
CA MET A 27 25.01 -5.09 -1.17
C MET A 27 26.04 -6.07 -0.61
N GLY A 28 27.12 -5.53 -0.04
CA GLY A 28 28.08 -6.31 0.72
C GLY A 28 27.52 -6.80 2.05
N LYS A 29 28.29 -7.62 2.77
CA LYS A 29 27.89 -8.17 4.07
C LYS A 29 27.92 -7.10 5.16
N LEU A 30 26.82 -6.96 5.88
CA LEU A 30 26.70 -6.13 7.10
C LEU A 30 27.07 -6.90 8.37
N SER A 31 27.04 -8.22 8.33
CA SER A 31 27.38 -9.08 9.46
C SER A 31 28.10 -10.34 9.01
N ASP A 32 28.76 -11.02 9.95
CA ASP A 32 29.41 -12.32 9.72
C ASP A 32 28.42 -13.49 9.70
N ALA A 33 27.11 -13.21 9.62
CA ALA A 33 26.10 -14.26 9.51
C ALA A 33 26.32 -15.06 8.21
N PRO A 34 26.16 -16.40 8.24
CA PRO A 34 26.25 -17.22 7.04
C PRO A 34 25.03 -17.06 6.14
N HIS A 35 25.18 -17.39 4.86
CA HIS A 35 24.03 -17.48 3.95
C HIS A 35 23.18 -18.71 4.34
N LEU A 36 21.85 -18.57 4.29
CA LEU A 36 20.94 -19.67 4.65
C LEU A 36 21.20 -20.93 3.81
N GLY A 37 21.41 -20.77 2.51
CA GLY A 37 21.70 -21.89 1.61
C GLY A 37 23.01 -22.62 1.94
N ASP A 38 24.04 -21.89 2.37
CA ASP A 38 25.30 -22.50 2.81
C ASP A 38 25.12 -23.30 4.11
N VAL A 39 24.32 -22.79 5.05
CA VAL A 39 23.96 -23.52 6.27
C VAL A 39 23.21 -24.81 5.93
N ILE A 40 22.31 -24.79 4.94
CA ILE A 40 21.59 -25.98 4.48
C ILE A 40 22.55 -26.99 3.84
N LEU A 41 23.51 -26.53 3.03
CA LEU A 41 24.51 -27.41 2.42
C LEU A 41 25.41 -28.06 3.46
N GLU A 42 25.85 -27.30 4.46
CA GLU A 42 26.68 -27.82 5.55
C GLU A 42 25.91 -28.81 6.44
N ALA A 43 24.68 -28.48 6.84
CA ALA A 43 23.87 -29.33 7.71
C ALA A 43 23.30 -30.56 7.01
N GLY A 44 22.98 -30.46 5.72
CA GLY A 44 22.34 -31.54 4.96
C GLY A 44 23.32 -32.56 4.38
N PHE A 45 24.59 -32.19 4.23
CA PHE A 45 25.58 -32.97 3.49
C PHE A 45 26.93 -33.08 4.20
N GLU A 46 26.98 -33.01 5.54
CA GLU A 46 28.16 -33.03 6.42
C GLU A 46 29.54 -33.22 5.74
N ASN A 47 29.82 -34.41 5.18
CA ASN A 47 31.11 -34.75 4.55
C ASN A 47 31.08 -34.88 3.01
N ASP A 48 29.92 -34.80 2.37
CA ASP A 48 29.72 -34.97 0.92
C ASP A 48 28.98 -33.78 0.31
N ARG A 49 29.53 -32.59 0.55
CA ARG A 49 28.92 -31.33 0.12
C ARG A 49 28.86 -31.30 -1.42
N PRO A 50 27.67 -31.13 -2.03
CA PRO A 50 27.52 -31.22 -3.49
C PRO A 50 28.12 -30.04 -4.26
N ALA A 51 28.43 -28.94 -3.59
CA ALA A 51 29.04 -27.75 -4.16
C ALA A 51 29.74 -26.91 -3.07
N PRO A 52 30.77 -26.11 -3.39
CA PRO A 52 31.52 -25.31 -2.41
C PRO A 52 30.70 -24.21 -1.74
N ASP A 53 29.71 -23.64 -2.43
CA ASP A 53 28.79 -22.63 -1.93
C ASP A 53 27.40 -22.76 -2.57
N PHE A 54 26.41 -22.08 -2.01
CA PHE A 54 25.03 -22.17 -2.49
C PHE A 54 24.84 -21.61 -3.89
N LYS A 55 25.61 -20.59 -4.29
CA LYS A 55 25.56 -20.03 -5.66
C LYS A 55 25.97 -21.08 -6.68
N THR A 56 27.07 -21.78 -6.42
CA THR A 56 27.59 -22.86 -7.27
C THR A 56 26.62 -24.03 -7.31
N TYR A 57 26.02 -24.38 -6.16
CA TYR A 57 24.97 -25.39 -6.11
C TYR A 57 23.79 -25.06 -7.04
N VAL A 58 23.29 -23.82 -7.02
CA VAL A 58 22.18 -23.37 -7.88
C VAL A 58 22.57 -23.47 -9.36
N ALA A 59 23.75 -22.98 -9.73
CA ALA A 59 24.24 -23.05 -11.11
C ALA A 59 24.37 -24.50 -11.61
N ASP A 60 25.02 -25.37 -10.83
CA ASP A 60 25.23 -26.78 -11.17
C ASP A 60 23.91 -27.56 -11.23
N ARG A 61 22.95 -27.25 -10.36
CA ARG A 61 21.62 -27.86 -10.39
C ARG A 61 20.87 -27.46 -11.66
N LEU A 62 20.83 -26.17 -12.00
CA LEU A 62 20.16 -25.69 -13.21
C LEU A 62 20.81 -26.23 -14.48
N HIS A 63 22.14 -26.39 -14.49
CA HIS A 63 22.85 -27.04 -15.59
C HIS A 63 22.47 -28.53 -15.71
N ARG A 64 22.49 -29.29 -14.60
CA ARG A 64 22.09 -30.71 -14.57
C ARG A 64 20.63 -30.93 -14.98
N ASP A 65 19.75 -30.00 -14.62
CA ASP A 65 18.33 -30.01 -15.00
C ASP A 65 18.13 -29.64 -16.49
N GLY A 66 19.20 -29.39 -17.25
CA GLY A 66 19.16 -29.04 -18.67
C GLY A 66 18.61 -27.63 -18.92
N ARG A 67 18.57 -26.79 -17.90
CA ARG A 67 18.02 -25.43 -17.97
C ARG A 67 19.03 -24.37 -18.38
N LEU A 68 20.31 -24.69 -18.23
CA LEU A 68 21.44 -23.87 -18.65
C LEU A 68 22.43 -24.77 -19.38
N ARG A 69 22.89 -24.34 -20.55
CA ARG A 69 23.84 -25.10 -21.39
C ARG A 69 25.28 -24.68 -21.14
N ASP A 70 25.50 -23.41 -20.89
CA ASP A 70 26.83 -22.81 -20.74
C ASP A 70 26.83 -21.60 -19.80
N GLU A 71 28.01 -21.01 -19.63
CA GLU A 71 28.22 -19.82 -18.79
C GLU A 71 27.52 -18.57 -19.37
N LEU A 72 27.35 -18.48 -20.68
CA LEU A 72 26.68 -17.35 -21.31
C LEU A 72 25.21 -17.32 -20.90
N GLU A 73 24.52 -18.46 -20.94
CA GLU A 73 23.13 -18.56 -20.48
C GLU A 73 22.98 -18.28 -18.99
N TRP A 74 23.97 -18.65 -18.17
CA TRP A 74 23.99 -18.26 -16.76
C TRP A 74 24.06 -16.74 -16.61
N LEU A 75 24.96 -16.06 -17.34
CA LEU A 75 25.09 -14.60 -17.30
C LEU A 75 23.83 -13.88 -17.83
N GLU A 76 23.23 -14.39 -18.91
CA GLU A 76 21.96 -13.86 -19.44
C GLU A 76 20.82 -14.03 -18.43
N MET A 77 20.72 -15.20 -17.79
CA MET A 77 19.76 -15.43 -16.70
C MET A 77 19.95 -14.41 -15.58
N LEU A 78 21.19 -14.15 -15.15
CA LEU A 78 21.47 -13.14 -14.14
C LEU A 78 21.07 -11.73 -14.61
N GLN A 79 21.39 -11.36 -15.85
CA GLN A 79 21.03 -10.05 -16.40
C GLN A 79 19.51 -9.83 -16.45
N HIS A 80 18.75 -10.89 -16.75
CA HIS A 80 17.29 -10.83 -16.78
C HIS A 80 16.64 -10.99 -15.40
N GLY A 81 17.39 -11.45 -14.39
CA GLY A 81 16.89 -11.73 -13.04
C GLY A 81 16.29 -13.13 -12.86
N GLY A 82 16.42 -14.01 -13.86
CA GLY A 82 15.85 -15.35 -13.85
C GLY A 82 15.57 -15.93 -15.24
N LEU A 83 15.13 -17.18 -15.26
CA LEU A 83 14.56 -17.90 -16.40
C LEU A 83 13.04 -17.82 -16.33
N PHE A 84 12.47 -16.90 -17.12
CA PHE A 84 11.03 -16.64 -17.17
C PHE A 84 10.29 -17.42 -18.28
N THR A 85 11.01 -18.23 -19.05
CA THR A 85 10.38 -19.19 -19.95
C THR A 85 9.76 -20.31 -19.10
N ALA A 86 8.46 -20.52 -19.29
CA ALA A 86 7.82 -21.69 -18.70
C ALA A 86 8.42 -22.93 -19.38
N ALA A 87 9.10 -23.78 -18.62
CA ALA A 87 9.36 -25.13 -19.07
C ALA A 87 8.00 -25.84 -19.13
N ASP A 88 7.84 -26.75 -20.09
CA ASP A 88 6.71 -27.67 -20.11
C ASP A 88 6.79 -28.53 -18.85
N LEU A 89 6.14 -28.10 -17.76
CA LEU A 89 5.99 -28.95 -16.59
C LEU A 89 5.21 -30.18 -17.05
N PRO A 90 5.71 -31.41 -16.77
CA PRO A 90 4.92 -32.60 -17.07
C PRO A 90 3.58 -32.43 -16.36
N ALA A 91 2.49 -32.54 -17.12
CA ALA A 91 1.15 -32.39 -16.59
C ALA A 91 1.02 -33.26 -15.35
N SER A 92 0.74 -32.64 -14.20
CA SER A 92 0.49 -33.41 -12.99
C SER A 92 -0.57 -34.46 -13.31
N PRO A 93 -0.36 -35.75 -12.97
CA PRO A 93 -1.35 -36.77 -13.25
C PRO A 93 -2.68 -36.27 -12.69
N ARG A 94 -3.71 -36.23 -13.54
CA ARG A 94 -5.05 -35.85 -13.09
C ARG A 94 -5.35 -36.75 -11.89
N PRO A 95 -5.58 -36.19 -10.70
CA PRO A 95 -5.97 -37.03 -9.58
C PRO A 95 -7.21 -37.79 -10.05
N ASN A 96 -7.16 -39.13 -10.00
CA ASN A 96 -8.35 -39.94 -10.18
C ASN A 96 -9.32 -39.44 -9.12
N LEU A 97 -10.30 -38.62 -9.51
CA LEU A 97 -11.39 -38.25 -8.64
C LEU A 97 -12.00 -39.58 -8.20
N PRO A 98 -11.88 -40.00 -6.93
CA PRO A 98 -12.55 -41.20 -6.50
C PRO A 98 -14.03 -40.98 -6.83
N GLY A 99 -14.68 -41.98 -7.45
CA GLY A 99 -16.05 -41.90 -7.98
C GLY A 99 -17.15 -41.66 -6.93
N ARG A 100 -16.79 -41.16 -5.75
CA ARG A 100 -17.68 -40.60 -4.75
C ARG A 100 -17.29 -39.14 -4.56
N LEU A 101 -18.17 -38.22 -4.94
CA LEU A 101 -18.22 -36.90 -4.31
C LEU A 101 -18.10 -37.15 -2.80
N PRO A 102 -17.02 -36.70 -2.14
CA PRO A 102 -16.68 -37.17 -0.81
C PRO A 102 -17.78 -36.76 0.17
N GLN A 103 -17.99 -37.58 1.19
CA GLN A 103 -18.75 -37.31 2.42
C GLN A 103 -18.50 -35.89 2.99
N ALA A 104 -17.35 -35.28 2.66
CA ALA A 104 -17.02 -33.88 2.92
C ALA A 104 -18.01 -32.85 2.35
N LEU A 105 -18.71 -33.15 1.25
CA LEU A 105 -19.79 -32.31 0.72
C LEU A 105 -21.14 -32.52 1.43
N GLU A 106 -21.27 -33.65 2.13
CA GLU A 106 -22.43 -33.97 2.96
C GLU A 106 -22.27 -33.48 4.41
N MET A 107 -21.13 -32.87 4.77
CA MET A 107 -20.92 -32.33 6.11
C MET A 107 -22.00 -31.28 6.43
N PRO A 108 -22.94 -31.57 7.35
CA PRO A 108 -23.98 -30.62 7.68
C PRO A 108 -23.33 -29.41 8.35
N TYR A 109 -23.72 -28.21 7.92
CA TYR A 109 -23.34 -26.99 8.61
C TYR A 109 -23.82 -27.06 10.07
N ALA A 110 -22.88 -27.10 11.00
CA ALA A 110 -23.16 -26.95 12.42
C ALA A 110 -22.82 -25.51 12.83
N PRO A 111 -23.79 -24.73 13.34
CA PRO A 111 -23.48 -23.41 13.87
C PRO A 111 -22.50 -23.53 15.06
N PRO A 112 -21.67 -22.50 15.29
CA PRO A 112 -20.75 -22.48 16.43
C PRO A 112 -21.52 -22.74 17.75
N PRO A 113 -21.08 -23.64 18.63
CA PRO A 113 -21.79 -23.94 19.88
C PRO A 113 -22.02 -22.73 20.79
N SER A 114 -21.15 -21.73 20.76
CA SER A 114 -21.29 -20.47 21.50
C SER A 114 -22.07 -19.40 20.73
N GLY A 115 -22.47 -19.67 19.49
CA GLY A 115 -22.99 -18.66 18.56
C GLY A 115 -21.92 -17.71 17.99
N LEU A 116 -20.65 -17.86 18.42
CA LEU A 116 -19.53 -17.04 17.98
C LEU A 116 -18.38 -17.91 17.45
N ALA A 117 -17.89 -17.55 16.27
CA ALA A 117 -16.63 -18.08 15.73
C ALA A 117 -15.56 -16.99 15.77
N PHE A 118 -14.30 -17.40 15.94
CA PHE A 118 -13.12 -16.56 15.78
C PHE A 118 -12.31 -17.05 14.59
N THR A 119 -11.82 -16.14 13.76
CA THR A 119 -10.90 -16.47 12.67
C THR A 119 -9.73 -15.49 12.60
N ALA A 120 -8.55 -16.03 12.32
CA ALA A 120 -7.33 -15.26 12.12
C ALA A 120 -7.01 -15.17 10.63
N ALA A 121 -7.07 -13.96 10.06
CA ALA A 121 -6.90 -13.75 8.62
C ALA A 121 -5.50 -13.18 8.30
N PRO A 122 -4.83 -13.60 7.21
CA PRO A 122 -3.60 -12.98 6.73
C PRO A 122 -3.74 -11.47 6.56
N SER A 123 -2.82 -10.71 7.13
CA SER A 123 -2.77 -9.26 6.94
C SER A 123 -2.27 -8.94 5.54
N VAL A 124 -2.93 -8.04 4.80
CA VAL A 124 -2.41 -7.55 3.51
C VAL A 124 -1.06 -6.85 3.67
N ARG A 125 -0.82 -6.23 4.83
CA ARG A 125 0.41 -5.48 5.12
C ARG A 125 1.54 -6.37 5.63
N LEU A 126 1.21 -7.32 6.50
CA LEU A 126 2.20 -8.08 7.28
C LEU A 126 2.25 -9.56 6.90
N PHE A 127 1.31 -10.03 6.08
CA PHE A 127 1.12 -11.43 5.72
C PHE A 127 1.08 -12.34 6.95
N ASP A 128 2.17 -13.04 7.24
CA ASP A 128 2.35 -13.96 8.37
C ASP A 128 3.13 -13.35 9.56
N GLY A 129 3.58 -12.10 9.42
CA GLY A 129 4.35 -11.39 10.43
C GLY A 129 5.84 -11.26 10.14
N ARG A 130 6.36 -11.85 9.05
CA ARG A 130 7.77 -11.68 8.64
C ARG A 130 8.16 -10.22 8.32
N GLY A 131 7.17 -9.37 8.09
CA GLY A 131 7.34 -7.93 7.86
C GLY A 131 7.10 -7.05 9.09
N ALA A 132 6.75 -7.62 10.25
CA ALA A 132 6.33 -6.86 11.43
C ALA A 132 7.42 -5.98 12.04
N ASN A 133 8.68 -6.34 11.83
CA ASN A 133 9.82 -5.53 12.28
C ASN A 133 10.10 -4.33 11.37
N LYS A 134 9.41 -4.22 10.22
CA LYS A 134 9.56 -3.10 9.28
C LYS A 134 8.60 -1.96 9.66
N PRO A 135 9.09 -0.84 10.21
CA PRO A 135 8.24 0.16 10.85
C PRO A 135 7.24 0.84 9.91
N TRP A 136 7.62 1.05 8.65
CA TRP A 136 6.71 1.61 7.64
C TRP A 136 5.43 0.76 7.42
N LEU A 137 5.47 -0.57 7.58
CA LEU A 137 4.33 -1.47 7.38
C LEU A 137 3.41 -1.46 8.60
N CYS A 138 3.97 -1.20 9.78
CA CYS A 138 3.20 -0.99 11.01
C CYS A 138 2.47 0.36 10.97
N GLU A 139 3.12 1.40 10.43
CA GLU A 139 2.58 2.75 10.32
C GLU A 139 1.55 2.94 9.20
N ILE A 140 1.72 2.26 8.06
CA ILE A 140 0.70 2.25 7.00
C ILE A 140 -0.54 1.56 7.54
N PRO A 141 -1.70 2.22 7.64
CA PRO A 141 -2.85 1.63 8.29
C PRO A 141 -3.46 0.47 7.51
N GLU A 142 -4.09 -0.46 8.21
CA GLU A 142 -4.79 -1.59 7.59
C GLU A 142 -5.88 -1.08 6.63
N PRO A 143 -6.00 -1.64 5.41
CA PRO A 143 -6.88 -1.11 4.36
C PRO A 143 -8.33 -0.84 4.79
N VAL A 144 -8.95 -1.74 5.55
CA VAL A 144 -10.37 -1.65 5.93
C VAL A 144 -10.55 -0.87 7.23
N SER A 145 -9.88 -1.28 8.30
CA SER A 145 -10.04 -0.66 9.60
C SER A 145 -9.37 0.71 9.71
N ARG A 146 -8.39 0.98 8.83
CA ARG A 146 -7.53 2.18 8.85
C ARG A 146 -6.77 2.38 10.16
N VAL A 147 -6.63 1.31 10.96
CA VAL A 147 -5.85 1.28 12.19
C VAL A 147 -4.40 0.87 11.89
N ALA A 148 -3.45 1.63 12.44
CA ALA A 148 -2.03 1.34 12.39
C ALA A 148 -1.50 0.89 13.76
N TRP A 149 -0.35 0.21 13.80
CA TRP A 149 0.35 -0.31 14.99
C TRP A 149 -0.40 -1.31 15.90
N GLN A 150 -1.74 -1.31 15.90
CA GLN A 150 -2.58 -2.13 16.74
C GLN A 150 -3.22 -3.29 15.95
N SER A 151 -3.66 -4.33 16.67
CA SER A 151 -4.35 -5.49 16.10
C SER A 151 -5.77 -5.58 16.68
N PRO A 152 -6.74 -4.78 16.20
CA PRO A 152 -8.09 -4.87 16.71
C PRO A 152 -8.79 -6.17 16.26
N VAL A 153 -9.71 -6.66 17.08
CA VAL A 153 -10.67 -7.70 16.69
C VAL A 153 -11.88 -7.05 16.04
N TRP A 154 -12.25 -7.51 14.85
CA TRP A 154 -13.36 -6.98 14.08
C TRP A 154 -14.62 -7.77 14.39
N LEU A 155 -15.73 -7.06 14.62
CA LEU A 155 -17.03 -7.66 14.87
C LEU A 155 -18.16 -6.82 14.27
N HIS A 156 -19.28 -7.46 13.96
CA HIS A 156 -20.44 -6.79 13.38
C HIS A 156 -21.16 -5.92 14.42
N PRO A 157 -21.78 -4.79 14.04
CA PRO A 157 -22.61 -3.98 14.94
C PRO A 157 -23.63 -4.79 15.74
N ASP A 158 -24.37 -5.72 15.13
CA ASP A 158 -25.34 -6.58 15.83
C ASP A 158 -24.67 -7.43 16.92
N THR A 159 -23.47 -7.96 16.64
CA THR A 159 -22.68 -8.73 17.60
C THR A 159 -22.16 -7.84 18.73
N ALA A 160 -21.74 -6.61 18.41
CA ALA A 160 -21.32 -5.64 19.41
C ALA A 160 -22.48 -5.23 20.33
N GLN A 161 -23.65 -4.93 19.75
CA GLN A 161 -24.85 -4.54 20.48
C GLN A 161 -25.36 -5.67 21.38
N ALA A 162 -25.39 -6.91 20.89
CA ALA A 162 -25.82 -8.07 21.67
C ALA A 162 -24.93 -8.33 22.91
N ASN A 163 -23.68 -7.89 22.88
CA ASN A 163 -22.71 -8.09 23.96
C ASN A 163 -22.33 -6.80 24.71
N GLY A 164 -22.91 -5.64 24.37
CA GLY A 164 -22.64 -4.36 25.03
C GLY A 164 -21.23 -3.80 24.81
N PHE A 165 -20.67 -4.00 23.61
CA PHE A 165 -19.37 -3.45 23.21
C PHE A 165 -19.50 -2.19 22.37
N ASP A 166 -18.65 -1.22 22.66
CA ASP A 166 -18.47 -0.01 21.87
C ASP A 166 -17.17 -0.07 21.05
N GLN A 167 -17.03 0.85 20.10
CA GLN A 167 -15.80 1.01 19.34
C GLN A 167 -14.61 1.25 20.28
N ALA A 168 -13.52 0.52 20.07
CA ALA A 168 -12.27 0.60 20.82
C ALA A 168 -12.31 0.14 22.29
N ASP A 169 -13.39 -0.51 22.72
CA ASP A 169 -13.39 -1.26 23.98
C ASP A 169 -12.37 -2.41 23.93
N VAL A 170 -11.61 -2.60 25.00
CA VAL A 170 -10.72 -3.76 25.11
C VAL A 170 -11.55 -4.96 25.56
N VAL A 171 -11.62 -5.95 24.69
CA VAL A 171 -12.37 -7.19 24.91
C VAL A 171 -11.42 -8.35 25.16
N ARG A 172 -11.84 -9.27 26.01
CA ARG A 172 -11.16 -10.54 26.23
C ARG A 172 -11.83 -11.60 25.37
N ILE A 173 -11.05 -12.24 24.50
CA ILE A 173 -11.47 -13.34 23.66
C ILE A 173 -10.94 -14.61 24.30
N THR A 174 -11.81 -15.61 24.50
CA THR A 174 -11.44 -16.89 25.09
C THR A 174 -11.97 -18.04 24.24
N THR A 175 -11.11 -19.04 24.01
CA THR A 175 -11.45 -20.32 23.37
C THR A 175 -10.90 -21.45 24.26
N ARG A 176 -11.13 -22.71 23.89
CA ARG A 176 -10.45 -23.85 24.54
C ARG A 176 -8.92 -23.79 24.46
N ALA A 177 -8.37 -23.09 23.48
CA ALA A 177 -6.93 -23.03 23.27
C ALA A 177 -6.24 -21.98 24.16
N GLY A 178 -6.95 -20.90 24.50
CA GLY A 178 -6.37 -19.84 25.33
C GLY A 178 -7.23 -18.58 25.38
N SER A 179 -6.61 -17.49 25.80
CA SER A 179 -7.26 -16.18 25.91
C SER A 179 -6.34 -15.08 25.42
N LEU A 180 -6.92 -14.05 24.78
CA LEU A 180 -6.20 -12.83 24.38
C LEU A 180 -7.05 -11.59 24.66
N GLU A 181 -6.41 -10.44 24.80
CA GLU A 181 -7.09 -9.15 24.91
C GLU A 181 -6.73 -8.26 23.72
N ALA A 182 -7.74 -7.69 23.06
CA ALA A 182 -7.57 -6.82 21.91
C ALA A 182 -8.66 -5.73 21.89
N PRO A 183 -8.39 -4.57 21.27
CA PRO A 183 -9.43 -3.56 21.07
C PRO A 183 -10.46 -4.02 20.03
N ALA A 184 -11.73 -3.73 20.29
CA ALA A 184 -12.85 -3.97 19.39
C ALA A 184 -12.87 -2.96 18.24
N TYR A 185 -13.07 -3.44 17.01
CA TYR A 185 -13.37 -2.62 15.84
C TYR A 185 -14.72 -3.06 15.25
N VAL A 186 -15.74 -2.25 15.46
CA VAL A 186 -17.11 -2.55 15.04
C VAL A 186 -17.27 -2.15 13.57
N THR A 187 -17.64 -3.11 12.72
CA THR A 187 -17.73 -2.90 11.26
C THR A 187 -18.69 -3.86 10.58
N GLU A 188 -19.38 -3.38 9.56
CA GLU A 188 -20.36 -4.09 8.75
C GLU A 188 -19.69 -5.01 7.69
N VAL A 189 -18.36 -4.94 7.57
CA VAL A 189 -17.57 -5.77 6.64
C VAL A 189 -17.44 -7.22 7.13
N VAL A 190 -17.62 -7.47 8.42
CA VAL A 190 -17.63 -8.82 8.99
C VAL A 190 -19.07 -9.28 9.25
N ARG A 191 -19.32 -10.59 9.16
CA ARG A 191 -20.67 -11.13 9.36
C ARG A 191 -21.04 -11.18 10.86
N PRO A 192 -22.33 -11.03 11.21
CA PRO A 192 -22.81 -11.32 12.57
C PRO A 192 -22.38 -12.71 13.02
N GLY A 193 -21.92 -12.84 14.27
CA GLY A 193 -21.46 -14.11 14.84
C GLY A 193 -20.00 -14.47 14.54
N LEU A 194 -19.26 -13.61 13.83
CA LEU A 194 -17.85 -13.84 13.48
C LEU A 194 -16.96 -12.73 14.06
N LEU A 195 -15.91 -13.16 14.75
CA LEU A 195 -14.79 -12.32 15.19
C LEU A 195 -13.62 -12.54 14.23
N VAL A 196 -13.09 -11.47 13.65
CA VAL A 196 -11.96 -11.54 12.70
C VAL A 196 -10.79 -10.75 13.26
N MET A 197 -9.59 -11.33 13.25
CA MET A 197 -8.38 -10.60 13.65
C MET A 197 -7.26 -10.89 12.65
N SER A 198 -6.52 -9.87 12.24
CA SER A 198 -5.40 -10.08 11.31
C SER A 198 -4.19 -10.71 12.00
N ILE A 199 -3.55 -11.69 11.37
CA ILE A 199 -2.25 -12.22 11.81
C ILE A 199 -1.11 -11.26 11.43
N GLY A 200 0.02 -11.41 12.12
CA GLY A 200 1.28 -10.76 11.77
C GLY A 200 1.88 -9.82 12.84
N GLN A 201 1.15 -9.52 13.91
CA GLN A 201 1.64 -8.78 15.08
C GLN A 201 1.61 -9.65 16.36
N GLY A 202 1.97 -9.07 17.50
CA GLY A 202 2.01 -9.74 18.81
C GLY A 202 3.29 -10.55 19.05
N HIS A 203 4.40 -10.13 18.44
CA HIS A 203 5.71 -10.75 18.65
C HIS A 203 6.28 -10.36 20.02
N THR A 204 6.77 -11.32 20.80
CA THR A 204 7.39 -11.03 22.12
C THR A 204 8.86 -10.65 22.02
N SER A 205 9.54 -11.09 20.96
CA SER A 205 10.96 -10.82 20.68
C SER A 205 11.23 -10.82 19.18
N TYR A 206 10.92 -9.72 18.49
CA TYR A 206 11.20 -9.57 17.05
C TYR A 206 11.65 -8.15 16.67
N GLY A 207 12.76 -7.73 17.28
CA GLY A 207 13.31 -6.39 17.12
C GLY A 207 12.48 -5.29 17.79
N ARG A 208 13.03 -4.08 17.83
CA ARG A 208 12.47 -2.93 18.57
C ARG A 208 11.07 -2.49 18.11
N THR A 209 10.71 -2.77 16.87
CA THR A 209 9.46 -2.30 16.25
C THR A 209 8.30 -3.25 16.52
N ALA A 210 8.54 -4.57 16.45
CA ALA A 210 7.49 -5.57 16.55
C ALA A 210 7.32 -6.11 17.98
N GLN A 211 8.35 -5.96 18.83
CA GLN A 211 8.31 -6.42 20.20
C GLN A 211 7.15 -5.78 20.97
N ASN A 212 6.23 -6.63 21.44
CA ASN A 212 5.02 -6.28 22.18
C ASN A 212 4.11 -5.30 21.44
N ALA A 213 4.21 -5.21 20.11
CA ALA A 213 3.32 -4.42 19.27
C ALA A 213 2.10 -5.25 18.86
N GLY A 214 0.90 -4.69 19.05
CA GLY A 214 -0.35 -5.37 18.73
C GLY A 214 -0.58 -6.63 19.56
N ALA A 215 -1.33 -7.58 19.01
CA ALA A 215 -1.65 -8.83 19.69
C ALA A 215 -1.62 -10.01 18.71
N ASN A 216 -1.26 -11.20 19.22
CA ASN A 216 -1.10 -12.41 18.42
C ASN A 216 -2.38 -13.26 18.47
N PRO A 217 -3.16 -13.37 17.38
CA PRO A 217 -4.39 -14.15 17.36
C PRO A 217 -4.16 -15.67 17.54
N PHE A 218 -2.94 -16.17 17.34
CA PHE A 218 -2.64 -17.58 17.60
C PHE A 218 -2.79 -17.98 19.07
N ALA A 219 -2.81 -17.02 20.00
CA ALA A 219 -3.03 -17.29 21.44
C ALA A 219 -4.42 -17.87 21.76
N VAL A 220 -5.38 -17.77 20.83
CA VAL A 220 -6.74 -18.33 20.98
C VAL A 220 -7.06 -19.39 19.92
N LEU A 221 -6.08 -19.80 19.12
CA LEU A 221 -6.26 -20.83 18.10
C LEU A 221 -5.70 -22.17 18.57
N PRO A 222 -6.32 -23.31 18.19
CA PRO A 222 -5.83 -24.61 18.57
C PRO A 222 -4.44 -24.89 17.97
N ASN A 223 -3.54 -25.49 18.75
CA ASN A 223 -2.19 -25.89 18.32
C ASN A 223 -2.17 -27.12 17.37
N GLY A 224 -3.31 -27.44 16.75
CA GLY A 224 -3.48 -28.61 15.89
C GLY A 224 -3.53 -28.25 14.41
N VAL A 225 -3.38 -29.27 13.57
CA VAL A 225 -3.69 -29.18 12.14
C VAL A 225 -5.14 -29.53 11.89
N ASP A 226 -5.71 -28.94 10.84
CA ASP A 226 -7.03 -29.28 10.35
C ASP A 226 -7.03 -30.74 9.88
N PRO A 227 -7.91 -31.62 10.42
CA PRO A 227 -7.90 -33.04 10.06
C PRO A 227 -8.22 -33.32 8.58
N ALA A 228 -8.89 -32.41 7.88
CA ALA A 228 -9.28 -32.58 6.49
C ALA A 228 -8.19 -32.14 5.51
N CYS A 229 -7.46 -31.05 5.80
CA CYS A 229 -6.43 -30.53 4.90
C CYS A 229 -4.98 -30.66 5.40
N GLY A 230 -4.77 -31.02 6.67
CA GLY A 230 -3.45 -31.11 7.30
C GLY A 230 -2.74 -29.77 7.50
N GLY A 231 -3.41 -28.65 7.19
CA GLY A 231 -2.88 -27.30 7.35
C GLY A 231 -3.16 -26.72 8.75
N PRO A 232 -2.56 -25.57 9.10
CA PRO A 232 -2.82 -24.90 10.38
C PRO A 232 -4.28 -24.43 10.49
N CYS A 233 -4.86 -24.60 11.68
CA CYS A 233 -6.22 -24.13 11.98
C CYS A 233 -6.25 -22.63 12.25
N PHE A 234 -6.90 -21.87 11.36
CA PHE A 234 -7.09 -20.42 11.53
C PHE A 234 -8.44 -20.03 12.13
N THR A 235 -9.26 -21.01 12.53
CA THR A 235 -10.62 -20.75 13.01
C THR A 235 -10.90 -21.55 14.28
N ALA A 236 -11.60 -20.92 15.23
CA ALA A 236 -12.13 -21.53 16.43
C ALA A 236 -13.65 -21.30 16.50
N PHE A 237 -14.43 -22.35 16.77
CA PHE A 237 -15.91 -22.31 16.75
C PHE A 237 -16.53 -22.21 18.15
N ASP A 238 -15.71 -22.10 19.20
CA ASP A 238 -16.12 -22.07 20.60
C ASP A 238 -15.76 -20.73 21.28
N ALA A 239 -15.57 -19.69 20.47
CA ALA A 239 -15.14 -18.38 20.95
C ALA A 239 -16.16 -17.75 21.90
N ARG A 240 -15.66 -17.10 22.93
CA ARG A 240 -16.39 -16.25 23.87
C ARG A 240 -15.72 -14.90 23.96
N ILE A 241 -16.50 -13.87 24.23
CA ILE A 241 -16.03 -12.49 24.28
C ILE A 241 -16.59 -11.79 25.53
N GLU A 242 -15.74 -11.10 26.26
CA GLU A 242 -16.09 -10.43 27.52
C GLU A 242 -15.49 -9.01 27.58
N LYS A 243 -16.19 -8.09 28.24
CA LYS A 243 -15.70 -6.72 28.43
C LYS A 243 -14.66 -6.69 29.54
N THR A 244 -13.50 -6.08 29.29
CA THR A 244 -12.48 -5.91 30.35
C THR A 244 -12.70 -4.65 31.20
N GLY A 245 -13.60 -3.76 30.77
CA GLY A 245 -13.82 -2.44 31.37
C GLY A 245 -12.82 -1.37 30.94
N ARG A 246 -11.79 -1.71 30.14
CA ARG A 246 -10.84 -0.75 29.57
C ARG A 246 -11.23 -0.37 28.15
N SER A 247 -10.84 0.83 27.74
CA SER A 247 -10.95 1.33 26.37
C SER A 247 -9.65 2.01 25.97
N VAL A 248 -9.31 1.97 24.69
CA VAL A 248 -8.09 2.59 24.13
C VAL A 248 -8.45 3.56 23.01
N LYS A 249 -7.52 4.44 22.65
CA LYS A 249 -7.64 5.20 21.41
C LYS A 249 -7.03 4.40 20.27
N LEU A 250 -7.84 4.16 19.25
CA LEU A 250 -7.34 3.53 18.03
C LEU A 250 -6.45 4.52 17.28
N ALA A 251 -5.30 4.05 16.81
CA ALA A 251 -4.41 4.80 15.94
C ALA A 251 -4.93 4.77 14.49
N HIS A 252 -6.16 5.24 14.28
CA HIS A 252 -6.75 5.34 12.96
C HIS A 252 -6.32 6.62 12.25
N THR A 253 -6.21 6.58 10.92
CA THR A 253 -5.92 7.78 10.12
C THR A 253 -7.14 8.31 9.37
N ASP A 254 -8.25 7.57 9.37
CA ASP A 254 -9.51 8.03 8.82
C ASP A 254 -10.30 8.83 9.87
N GLY A 255 -10.87 9.97 9.47
CA GLY A 255 -11.75 10.74 10.35
C GLY A 255 -13.18 10.21 10.35
N SER A 256 -13.70 9.84 9.18
CA SER A 256 -15.05 9.30 9.01
C SER A 256 -15.05 8.10 8.11
N ARG A 257 -15.97 7.17 8.39
CA ARG A 257 -16.19 5.96 7.63
C ARG A 257 -16.94 6.22 6.31
N ILE A 258 -17.67 7.32 6.22
CA ILE A 258 -18.55 7.69 5.10
C ILE A 258 -18.21 9.08 4.56
N GLN A 259 -18.77 9.42 3.39
CA GLN A 259 -18.46 10.67 2.70
C GLN A 259 -19.31 11.86 3.20
N HIS A 260 -20.40 11.60 3.93
CA HIS A 260 -21.36 12.62 4.38
C HIS A 260 -21.99 13.37 3.20
N GLY A 261 -22.36 12.63 2.15
CA GLY A 261 -22.92 13.21 0.92
C GLY A 261 -21.94 14.04 0.08
N ARG A 262 -20.64 14.03 0.40
CA ARG A 262 -19.60 14.71 -0.39
C ARG A 262 -19.16 13.87 -1.58
N THR A 263 -18.73 14.54 -2.64
CA THR A 263 -18.35 13.90 -3.91
C THR A 263 -16.84 13.62 -3.96
N PHE A 264 -16.29 12.83 -3.03
CA PHE A 264 -14.86 12.48 -3.06
C PHE A 264 -14.59 11.27 -3.96
N ILE A 265 -15.18 10.12 -3.63
CA ILE A 265 -15.21 8.92 -4.45
C ILE A 265 -16.52 8.94 -5.23
N LEU A 266 -16.38 9.15 -6.54
CA LEU A 266 -17.51 9.09 -7.46
C LEU A 266 -17.61 7.71 -8.09
N THR A 267 -18.83 7.21 -8.18
CA THR A 267 -19.16 5.93 -8.81
C THR A 267 -19.93 6.15 -10.12
N THR A 268 -19.90 5.17 -11.00
CA THR A 268 -20.69 5.10 -12.23
C THR A 268 -21.10 3.65 -12.49
N THR A 269 -22.18 3.43 -13.22
CA THR A 269 -22.55 2.08 -13.67
C THR A 269 -21.99 1.80 -15.06
N LEU A 270 -21.87 0.53 -15.43
CA LEU A 270 -21.53 0.14 -16.80
C LEU A 270 -22.63 0.57 -17.78
N ALA A 271 -23.90 0.54 -17.35
CA ALA A 271 -25.03 0.99 -18.15
C ALA A 271 -24.92 2.47 -18.51
N ASP A 272 -24.50 3.32 -17.57
CA ASP A 272 -24.32 4.76 -17.82
C ASP A 272 -23.12 5.03 -18.74
N LEU A 273 -22.03 4.27 -18.59
CA LEU A 273 -20.88 4.41 -19.49
C LEU A 273 -21.20 4.02 -20.94
N ARG A 274 -22.09 3.03 -21.14
CA ARG A 274 -22.56 2.63 -22.49
C ARG A 274 -23.41 3.70 -23.18
N LYS A 275 -24.03 4.63 -22.42
CA LYS A 275 -24.80 5.75 -22.99
C LYS A 275 -23.91 6.84 -23.60
N GLY A 276 -22.59 6.74 -23.42
CA GLY A 276 -21.62 7.75 -23.84
C GLY A 276 -21.21 8.69 -22.72
N PRO A 277 -20.34 9.68 -23.01
CA PRO A 277 -19.90 10.63 -22.00
C PRO A 277 -21.07 11.47 -21.49
N PRO A 278 -21.15 11.75 -20.17
CA PRO A 278 -22.17 12.64 -19.64
C PRO A 278 -22.02 14.05 -20.23
N PRO A 279 -23.11 14.83 -20.31
CA PRO A 279 -23.04 16.21 -20.78
C PRO A 279 -22.05 17.03 -19.94
N GLY A 280 -21.38 17.98 -20.60
CA GLY A 280 -20.45 18.89 -19.96
C GLY A 280 -21.11 19.63 -18.80
N LYS A 281 -20.45 19.62 -17.64
CA LYS A 281 -20.89 20.35 -16.46
C LYS A 281 -20.50 21.82 -16.56
N THR A 282 -21.37 22.74 -16.10
CA THR A 282 -21.09 24.19 -16.12
C THR A 282 -21.43 24.88 -14.79
N GLY A 283 -21.85 24.12 -13.78
CA GLY A 283 -22.21 24.64 -12.48
C GLY A 283 -21.01 25.06 -11.64
N LEU A 284 -21.30 25.67 -10.49
CA LEU A 284 -20.33 26.08 -9.47
C LEU A 284 -20.48 25.32 -8.15
N THR A 285 -21.36 24.31 -8.13
CA THR A 285 -21.60 23.47 -6.96
C THR A 285 -20.63 22.30 -6.91
N MET A 286 -20.50 21.66 -5.74
CA MET A 286 -19.69 20.45 -5.57
C MET A 286 -20.05 19.34 -6.57
N SER A 287 -21.33 19.18 -6.90
CA SER A 287 -21.82 18.12 -7.78
C SER A 287 -21.75 18.48 -9.26
N ASP A 288 -21.79 19.76 -9.62
CA ASP A 288 -21.97 20.22 -11.01
C ASP A 288 -20.78 21.03 -11.54
N PHE A 289 -19.64 21.03 -10.84
CA PHE A 289 -18.44 21.71 -11.32
C PHE A 289 -17.77 20.96 -12.49
N PRO A 290 -17.31 21.66 -13.55
CA PRO A 290 -16.57 21.04 -14.66
C PRO A 290 -15.20 20.50 -14.24
N LEU A 291 -14.79 19.40 -14.88
CA LEU A 291 -13.38 19.02 -14.91
C LEU A 291 -12.57 20.16 -15.54
N THR A 292 -11.64 20.73 -14.78
CA THR A 292 -10.90 21.93 -15.18
C THR A 292 -9.41 21.62 -15.19
N LEU A 293 -8.87 21.38 -16.38
CA LEU A 293 -7.47 20.97 -16.52
C LEU A 293 -6.51 22.08 -16.01
N PRO A 294 -5.40 21.71 -15.36
CA PRO A 294 -4.34 22.64 -14.98
C PRO A 294 -3.46 23.00 -16.19
N LEU A 295 -4.11 23.51 -17.23
CA LEU A 295 -3.54 23.93 -18.50
C LEU A 295 -4.32 25.16 -18.99
N PRO A 296 -3.80 25.93 -19.96
CA PRO A 296 -4.52 27.05 -20.53
C PRO A 296 -5.92 26.69 -21.06
N GLU A 297 -6.20 25.45 -21.50
CA GLU A 297 -7.54 25.06 -21.96
C GLU A 297 -8.57 24.94 -20.83
N GLY A 298 -8.13 24.75 -19.59
CA GLY A 298 -9.01 24.75 -18.42
C GLY A 298 -9.30 26.17 -17.90
N TYR A 299 -8.71 27.19 -18.48
CA TYR A 299 -8.88 28.58 -18.05
C TYR A 299 -10.24 29.15 -18.47
N SER A 300 -10.92 29.87 -17.57
CA SER A 300 -12.12 30.63 -17.90
C SER A 300 -12.12 32.01 -17.24
N ARG A 301 -12.28 33.08 -18.03
CA ARG A 301 -12.40 34.46 -17.54
C ARG A 301 -13.60 34.68 -16.61
N GLU A 302 -14.60 33.81 -16.65
CA GLU A 302 -15.77 33.89 -15.77
C GLU A 302 -15.46 33.37 -14.35
N ARG A 303 -14.46 32.48 -14.21
CA ARG A 303 -14.10 31.81 -12.94
C ARG A 303 -12.74 32.23 -12.40
N ASP A 304 -11.83 32.65 -13.27
CA ASP A 304 -10.44 32.90 -12.95
C ASP A 304 -10.13 34.40 -13.06
N PHE A 305 -9.64 34.98 -11.97
CA PHE A 305 -9.24 36.39 -11.93
C PHE A 305 -7.83 36.63 -12.49
N TYR A 306 -6.89 35.70 -12.24
CA TYR A 306 -5.51 35.78 -12.69
C TYR A 306 -5.35 35.10 -14.06
N PRO A 307 -4.33 35.43 -14.87
CA PRO A 307 -4.01 34.69 -16.10
C PRO A 307 -3.68 33.21 -15.83
N PRO A 308 -3.81 32.32 -16.84
CA PRO A 308 -3.33 30.94 -16.70
C PRO A 308 -1.81 30.91 -16.48
N HIS A 309 -1.35 29.88 -15.78
CA HIS A 309 0.08 29.63 -15.67
C HIS A 309 0.60 29.04 -16.98
N ASP A 310 1.69 29.60 -17.50
CA ASP A 310 2.43 28.98 -18.59
C ASP A 310 3.30 27.84 -18.05
N HIS A 311 3.35 26.76 -18.81
CA HIS A 311 4.21 25.61 -18.54
C HIS A 311 5.12 25.39 -19.74
N ASP A 312 6.41 25.19 -19.49
CA ASP A 312 7.42 25.20 -20.56
C ASP A 312 7.17 24.09 -21.61
N ARG A 313 7.44 22.84 -21.20
CA ARG A 313 7.38 21.65 -22.08
C ARG A 313 6.67 20.47 -21.43
N TYR A 314 6.44 20.55 -20.12
CA TYR A 314 5.85 19.48 -19.34
C TYR A 314 4.83 20.06 -18.37
N ARG A 315 3.68 19.38 -18.25
CA ARG A 315 2.78 19.52 -17.12
C ARG A 315 2.60 18.15 -16.49
N TRP A 316 3.35 17.85 -15.45
CA TRP A 316 3.27 16.56 -14.79
C TRP A 316 1.92 16.37 -14.12
N ALA A 317 1.28 15.24 -14.43
CA ALA A 317 -0.01 14.88 -13.88
C ALA A 317 -0.05 13.38 -13.53
N MET A 318 -0.99 13.03 -12.66
CA MET A 318 -1.22 11.66 -12.26
C MET A 318 -2.69 11.32 -12.43
N VAL A 319 -2.99 10.18 -13.03
CA VAL A 319 -4.33 9.60 -13.06
C VAL A 319 -4.44 8.49 -12.04
N VAL A 320 -5.55 8.47 -11.30
CA VAL A 320 -5.86 7.45 -10.29
C VAL A 320 -7.15 6.73 -10.69
N ASP A 321 -7.07 5.49 -11.14
CA ASP A 321 -8.21 4.64 -11.46
C ASP A 321 -8.77 3.97 -10.19
N LEU A 322 -9.89 4.49 -9.69
CA LEU A 322 -10.54 3.97 -8.48
C LEU A 322 -11.19 2.60 -8.68
N ASP A 323 -11.40 2.19 -9.94
CA ASP A 323 -11.93 0.87 -10.24
C ASP A 323 -10.88 -0.22 -10.04
N ARG A 324 -9.63 0.08 -10.42
CA ARG A 324 -8.46 -0.80 -10.27
C ARG A 324 -7.83 -0.74 -8.88
N CYS A 325 -8.13 0.27 -8.07
CA CYS A 325 -7.55 0.40 -6.74
C CYS A 325 -8.18 -0.59 -5.75
N ILE A 326 -7.39 -1.56 -5.30
CA ILE A 326 -7.79 -2.59 -4.34
C ILE A 326 -7.45 -2.25 -2.87
N GLY A 327 -6.92 -1.05 -2.61
CA GLY A 327 -6.62 -0.63 -1.24
C GLY A 327 -5.34 -1.21 -0.61
N CYS A 328 -4.50 -1.94 -1.37
CA CYS A 328 -3.37 -2.71 -0.83
C CYS A 328 -2.29 -1.91 -0.06
N GLY A 329 -2.22 -0.59 -0.21
CA GLY A 329 -1.25 0.26 0.52
C GLY A 329 0.20 0.18 0.03
N ALA A 330 0.51 -0.63 -0.99
CA ALA A 330 1.87 -0.73 -1.55
C ALA A 330 2.41 0.62 -2.03
N CYS A 331 1.55 1.46 -2.61
CA CYS A 331 1.91 2.83 -3.03
C CYS A 331 2.32 3.74 -1.87
N ALA A 332 1.76 3.53 -0.67
CA ALA A 332 2.19 4.25 0.54
C ALA A 332 3.55 3.73 1.01
N ALA A 333 3.76 2.40 1.06
CA ALA A 333 5.04 1.79 1.44
C ALA A 333 6.19 2.26 0.56
N ALA A 334 6.00 2.23 -0.76
CA ALA A 334 6.99 2.73 -1.70
C ALA A 334 7.26 4.22 -1.54
N CYS A 335 6.24 5.02 -1.19
CA CYS A 335 6.44 6.45 -0.92
C CYS A 335 7.28 6.68 0.34
N TYR A 336 7.07 5.91 1.41
CA TYR A 336 7.89 5.93 2.62
C TYR A 336 9.34 5.58 2.29
N ALA A 337 9.55 4.50 1.52
CA ALA A 337 10.86 4.01 1.12
C ALA A 337 11.64 4.99 0.26
N GLU A 338 11.02 5.42 -0.83
CA GLU A 338 11.68 6.24 -1.84
C GLU A 338 12.03 7.64 -1.32
N ASN A 339 11.18 8.20 -0.47
CA ASN A 339 11.26 9.61 -0.09
C ASN A 339 11.71 9.81 1.36
N ASN A 340 12.39 8.85 1.99
CA ASN A 340 12.97 8.99 3.33
C ASN A 340 11.97 9.52 4.37
N VAL A 341 10.71 9.05 4.32
CA VAL A 341 9.64 9.56 5.22
C VAL A 341 9.86 9.00 6.63
N GLY A 342 9.84 9.89 7.63
CA GLY A 342 10.02 9.51 9.03
C GLY A 342 8.89 8.65 9.59
N ILE A 343 9.22 7.83 10.58
CA ILE A 343 8.29 6.91 11.27
C ILE A 343 7.90 7.49 12.62
N VAL A 344 6.60 7.61 12.90
CA VAL A 344 6.08 8.34 14.07
C VAL A 344 5.71 7.48 15.27
N GLY A 345 5.34 6.21 15.04
CA GLY A 345 4.86 5.29 16.07
C GLY A 345 3.41 5.51 16.54
N GLU A 346 2.87 4.53 17.25
CA GLU A 346 1.44 4.46 17.64
C GLU A 346 0.94 5.73 18.35
N GLN A 347 1.62 6.16 19.42
CA GLN A 347 1.18 7.28 20.24
C GLN A 347 1.05 8.59 19.44
N ARG A 348 1.90 8.78 18.43
CA ARG A 348 1.88 9.98 17.59
C ARG A 348 0.85 9.89 16.47
N MET A 349 0.57 8.69 15.97
CA MET A 349 -0.57 8.46 15.09
C MET A 349 -1.90 8.75 15.78
N VAL A 350 -2.06 8.33 17.04
CA VAL A 350 -3.25 8.69 17.85
C VAL A 350 -3.41 10.22 18.01
N GLN A 351 -2.32 10.98 17.89
CA GLN A 351 -2.32 12.45 17.93
C GLN A 351 -2.55 13.11 16.56
N GLY A 352 -2.76 12.34 15.48
CA GLY A 352 -2.91 12.85 14.11
C GLY A 352 -1.63 13.48 13.55
N ARG A 353 -0.47 12.87 13.85
CA ARG A 353 0.85 13.36 13.44
C ARG A 353 1.58 12.44 12.47
N GLU A 354 0.85 11.60 11.75
CA GLU A 354 1.38 10.72 10.72
C GLU A 354 2.12 11.50 9.62
N MET A 355 3.20 10.92 9.10
CA MET A 355 4.04 11.55 8.08
C MET A 355 3.74 11.06 6.65
N ALA A 356 2.69 10.27 6.45
CA ALA A 356 2.34 9.70 5.16
C ALA A 356 2.05 10.79 4.10
N TRP A 357 2.87 10.82 3.04
CA TRP A 357 2.71 11.72 1.87
C TRP A 357 1.63 11.24 0.90
N LEU A 358 1.39 9.93 0.88
CA LEU A 358 0.34 9.26 0.14
C LEU A 358 -0.40 8.39 1.14
N GLU A 359 -1.70 8.62 1.25
CA GLU A 359 -2.60 7.85 2.08
C GLU A 359 -3.68 7.22 1.21
N VAL A 360 -3.95 5.92 1.38
CA VAL A 360 -5.12 5.30 0.75
C VAL A 360 -6.31 5.49 1.68
N VAL A 361 -7.17 6.47 1.39
CA VAL A 361 -8.38 6.69 2.17
C VAL A 361 -9.45 5.67 1.82
N ARG A 362 -10.31 5.36 2.78
CA ARG A 362 -11.39 4.38 2.67
C ARG A 362 -12.72 5.04 3.00
N TYR A 363 -13.73 4.81 2.16
CA TYR A 363 -15.13 5.12 2.45
C TYR A 363 -16.01 3.89 2.25
N HIS A 364 -17.03 3.74 3.10
CA HIS A 364 -18.11 2.78 2.87
C HIS A 364 -19.16 3.42 1.95
N ASP A 365 -19.85 2.58 1.18
CA ASP A 365 -21.08 2.99 0.50
C ASP A 365 -22.17 3.20 1.55
N GLU A 366 -22.69 4.43 1.66
CA GLU A 366 -23.73 4.80 2.64
C GLU A 366 -25.02 3.98 2.45
N ARG A 367 -25.25 3.38 1.27
CA ARG A 367 -26.38 2.50 0.99
C ARG A 367 -26.14 1.05 1.43
N ARG A 368 -24.87 0.66 1.52
CA ARG A 368 -24.40 -0.72 1.73
C ARG A 368 -23.06 -0.67 2.45
N MET A 369 -23.10 -0.55 3.77
CA MET A 369 -21.93 -0.34 4.62
C MET A 369 -20.92 -1.49 4.55
N GLU A 370 -21.30 -2.67 4.07
CA GLU A 370 -20.38 -3.78 3.79
C GLU A 370 -19.47 -3.52 2.56
N ARG A 371 -19.85 -2.58 1.68
CA ARG A 371 -19.08 -2.23 0.48
C ARG A 371 -18.09 -1.13 0.78
N VAL A 372 -16.81 -1.42 0.51
CA VAL A 372 -15.69 -0.52 0.75
C VAL A 372 -15.13 0.02 -0.56
N MET A 373 -14.79 1.31 -0.58
CA MET A 373 -14.18 2.00 -1.71
C MET A 373 -12.89 2.69 -1.26
N PHE A 374 -11.86 2.62 -2.10
CA PHE A 374 -10.53 3.14 -1.81
C PHE A 374 -10.19 4.31 -2.72
N MET A 375 -9.47 5.30 -2.19
CA MET A 375 -8.96 6.44 -2.95
C MET A 375 -7.58 6.83 -2.44
N PRO A 376 -6.53 6.62 -3.24
CA PRO A 376 -5.22 7.20 -2.96
C PRO A 376 -5.28 8.74 -2.96
N MET A 377 -5.01 9.33 -1.80
CA MET A 377 -4.93 10.77 -1.57
C MET A 377 -3.47 11.17 -1.34
N LEU A 378 -2.99 12.09 -2.17
CA LEU A 378 -1.64 12.64 -2.14
C LEU A 378 -1.67 14.13 -2.47
N CYS A 379 -0.51 14.80 -2.46
CA CYS A 379 -0.41 16.15 -3.00
C CYS A 379 -0.95 16.19 -4.43
N GLN A 380 -1.93 17.07 -4.65
CA GLN A 380 -2.63 17.19 -5.92
C GLN A 380 -1.87 18.07 -6.94
N HIS A 381 -0.74 18.68 -6.54
CA HIS A 381 0.06 19.61 -7.37
C HIS A 381 -0.81 20.64 -8.11
N CYS A 382 -1.75 21.22 -7.35
CA CYS A 382 -2.72 22.23 -7.77
C CYS A 382 -2.05 23.34 -8.60
N ASP A 383 -2.69 23.77 -9.68
CA ASP A 383 -2.25 24.95 -10.43
C ASP A 383 -2.55 26.24 -9.65
N ASN A 384 -3.81 26.39 -9.22
CA ASN A 384 -4.20 27.42 -8.27
C ASN A 384 -3.92 26.91 -6.85
N ALA A 385 -2.65 26.85 -6.44
CA ALA A 385 -2.25 26.23 -5.17
C ALA A 385 -2.48 27.16 -3.95
N PRO A 386 -3.50 26.92 -3.10
CA PRO A 386 -3.76 27.77 -1.94
C PRO A 386 -2.66 27.66 -0.87
N CYS A 387 -1.90 26.56 -0.89
CA CYS A 387 -0.82 26.32 0.06
C CYS A 387 0.47 27.08 -0.26
N GLU A 388 0.58 27.72 -1.44
CA GLU A 388 1.72 28.54 -1.81
C GLU A 388 1.58 29.98 -1.34
N SER A 389 0.46 30.62 -1.66
CA SER A 389 0.19 32.04 -1.36
C SER A 389 0.22 32.39 0.14
N VAL A 390 0.10 31.38 1.01
CA VAL A 390 0.10 31.56 2.47
C VAL A 390 1.47 31.38 3.12
N CYS A 391 2.51 31.00 2.36
CA CYS A 391 3.84 30.82 2.94
C CYS A 391 4.60 32.15 2.97
N PRO A 392 4.92 32.71 4.15
CA PRO A 392 5.57 34.02 4.25
C PRO A 392 7.01 34.04 3.71
N VAL A 393 7.61 32.85 3.58
CA VAL A 393 9.00 32.68 3.13
C VAL A 393 9.10 32.02 1.76
N TYR A 394 8.00 31.78 1.03
CA TYR A 394 8.04 31.16 -0.30
C TYR A 394 8.77 29.80 -0.35
N ALA A 395 8.64 28.99 0.72
CA ALA A 395 9.19 27.64 0.74
C ALA A 395 8.47 26.70 -0.25
N PRO A 396 7.12 26.70 -0.33
CA PRO A 396 6.40 26.13 -1.45
C PRO A 396 6.26 27.14 -2.60
N HIS A 397 6.51 26.69 -3.83
CA HIS A 397 6.35 27.50 -5.05
C HIS A 397 6.13 26.58 -6.27
N HIS A 398 5.47 27.06 -7.32
CA HIS A 398 5.37 26.35 -8.59
C HIS A 398 6.67 26.36 -9.39
N SER A 399 7.03 25.20 -9.95
CA SER A 399 8.03 25.11 -11.02
C SER A 399 7.42 25.48 -12.38
N SER A 400 8.27 25.73 -13.37
CA SER A 400 7.84 25.95 -14.76
C SER A 400 7.20 24.70 -15.42
N GLU A 401 7.22 23.54 -14.75
CA GLU A 401 6.56 22.32 -15.20
C GLU A 401 5.27 22.01 -14.40
N GLY A 402 4.79 22.99 -13.63
CA GLY A 402 3.58 22.88 -12.80
C GLY A 402 3.75 22.02 -11.54
N LEU A 403 4.98 21.64 -11.17
CA LEU A 403 5.21 20.98 -9.90
C LEU A 403 5.13 22.00 -8.78
N ASN A 404 4.20 21.82 -7.84
CA ASN A 404 4.29 22.45 -6.54
C ASN A 404 5.56 21.93 -5.84
N ASN A 405 6.63 22.72 -5.78
CA ASN A 405 7.86 22.37 -5.08
C ASN A 405 7.69 22.62 -3.58
N GLN A 406 8.39 21.83 -2.76
CA GLN A 406 8.56 22.12 -1.33
C GLN A 406 10.05 22.19 -1.06
N ILE A 407 10.54 23.39 -0.82
CA ILE A 407 11.95 23.62 -0.48
C ILE A 407 12.09 23.48 1.03
N TYR A 408 12.65 22.36 1.47
CA TYR A 408 12.68 21.95 2.87
C TYR A 408 13.47 22.93 3.76
N ASN A 409 14.67 23.31 3.33
CA ASN A 409 15.58 24.21 4.05
C ASN A 409 15.07 25.66 4.16
N ARG A 410 14.08 26.06 3.35
CA ARG A 410 13.45 27.39 3.41
C ARG A 410 12.24 27.42 4.35
N CYS A 411 11.73 26.26 4.75
CA CYS A 411 10.55 26.16 5.60
C CYS A 411 10.88 26.55 7.04
N ILE A 412 10.19 27.57 7.57
CA ILE A 412 10.31 28.00 8.97
C ILE A 412 9.22 27.41 9.90
N GLY A 413 8.44 26.45 9.41
CA GLY A 413 7.50 25.70 10.25
C GLY A 413 6.23 26.43 10.70
N THR A 414 5.77 27.46 9.98
CA THR A 414 4.51 28.16 10.32
C THR A 414 3.26 27.26 10.23
N ARG A 415 3.32 26.19 9.43
CA ARG A 415 2.25 25.20 9.18
C ARG A 415 0.99 25.75 8.49
N PHE A 416 0.96 27.02 8.11
CA PHE A 416 -0.21 27.62 7.48
C PHE A 416 -0.55 26.99 6.12
N CYS A 417 0.47 26.54 5.39
CA CYS A 417 0.30 25.81 4.12
C CYS A 417 -0.46 24.48 4.27
N SER A 418 -0.44 23.84 5.46
CA SER A 418 -1.27 22.66 5.74
C SER A 418 -2.73 23.05 5.97
N GLN A 419 -2.97 24.13 6.71
CA GLN A 419 -4.33 24.63 6.96
C GLN A 419 -5.04 25.03 5.67
N ASN A 420 -4.34 25.75 4.77
CA ASN A 420 -4.94 26.20 3.51
C ASN A 420 -5.02 25.09 2.43
N CYS A 421 -4.34 23.95 2.63
CA CYS A 421 -4.48 22.81 1.72
C CYS A 421 -5.83 22.11 1.98
N PRO A 422 -6.77 22.06 1.02
CA PRO A 422 -8.07 21.43 1.23
C PRO A 422 -7.96 19.92 1.43
N TYR A 423 -6.90 19.30 0.90
CA TYR A 423 -6.66 17.86 1.01
C TYR A 423 -5.90 17.45 2.29
N LYS A 424 -5.34 18.41 3.06
CA LYS A 424 -4.55 18.15 4.28
C LYS A 424 -3.36 17.19 4.10
N VAL A 425 -2.81 17.13 2.88
CA VAL A 425 -1.69 16.26 2.46
C VAL A 425 -0.30 16.87 2.68
N ARG A 426 -0.19 18.00 3.38
CA ARG A 426 1.11 18.51 3.84
C ARG A 426 1.34 18.08 5.28
N ARG A 427 2.41 17.30 5.50
CA ARG A 427 2.79 16.71 6.79
C ARG A 427 3.90 17.51 7.45
N PHE A 428 3.90 17.63 8.77
CA PHE A 428 4.85 18.47 9.50
C PHE A 428 5.78 17.60 10.34
N ASN A 429 7.08 17.81 10.21
CA ASN A 429 8.07 17.16 11.08
C ASN A 429 8.01 17.74 12.48
N TRP A 430 7.35 17.03 13.39
CA TRP A 430 7.28 17.41 14.81
C TRP A 430 8.56 17.06 15.58
N PHE A 431 9.33 16.11 15.06
CA PHE A 431 10.46 15.47 15.75
C PHE A 431 11.65 15.36 14.79
N ASP A 432 12.83 15.12 15.37
CA ASP A 432 14.00 14.72 14.62
C ASP A 432 14.00 13.20 14.47
N TRP A 433 14.43 12.72 13.30
CA TRP A 433 14.40 11.30 12.96
C TRP A 433 15.78 10.67 13.16
N GLU A 434 15.84 9.59 13.92
CA GLU A 434 17.06 8.84 14.14
C GLU A 434 17.15 7.63 13.21
N TRP A 435 18.27 7.52 12.50
CA TRP A 435 18.58 6.41 11.60
C TRP A 435 19.91 5.79 12.04
N PRO A 436 19.93 4.98 13.10
CA PRO A 436 21.17 4.39 13.60
C PRO A 436 21.75 3.44 12.56
N GLU A 437 23.08 3.34 12.51
CA GLU A 437 23.75 2.40 11.62
C GLU A 437 23.33 0.95 11.93
N PRO A 438 23.05 0.10 10.91
CA PRO A 438 23.15 0.35 9.46
C PRO A 438 21.86 0.88 8.80
N LEU A 439 20.83 1.27 9.55
CA LEU A 439 19.56 1.72 8.98
C LEU A 439 19.64 3.04 8.20
N ASN A 440 20.69 3.84 8.40
CA ASN A 440 20.95 5.01 7.55
C ASN A 440 21.23 4.62 6.09
N LEU A 441 21.71 3.40 5.82
CA LEU A 441 22.00 2.93 4.46
C LEU A 441 20.75 2.70 3.61
N GLN A 442 19.56 2.61 4.24
CA GLN A 442 18.29 2.48 3.50
C GLN A 442 17.82 3.80 2.88
N LEU A 443 18.42 4.93 3.28
CA LEU A 443 17.98 6.24 2.87
C LEU A 443 18.37 6.50 1.42
N ASN A 444 17.42 6.98 0.63
CA ASN A 444 17.66 7.40 -0.74
C ASN A 444 18.60 8.63 -0.75
N PRO A 445 19.80 8.54 -1.36
CA PRO A 445 20.77 9.63 -1.37
C PRO A 445 20.30 10.84 -2.19
N ASP A 446 19.37 10.65 -3.13
CA ASP A 446 18.85 11.72 -3.99
C ASP A 446 17.72 12.53 -3.33
N VAL A 447 17.27 12.13 -2.14
CA VAL A 447 16.19 12.79 -1.41
C VAL A 447 16.70 13.31 -0.07
N THR A 448 16.55 14.61 0.15
CA THR A 448 16.88 15.26 1.43
C THR A 448 16.20 14.53 2.59
N VAL A 449 16.95 14.19 3.63
CA VAL A 449 16.40 13.78 4.94
C VAL A 449 16.03 15.06 5.69
N ARG A 450 14.79 15.18 6.15
CA ARG A 450 14.29 16.42 6.74
C ARG A 450 14.53 16.42 8.24
N SER A 451 14.78 17.62 8.78
CA SER A 451 14.83 17.88 10.22
C SER A 451 13.46 18.26 10.77
N LYS A 452 13.36 18.33 12.09
CA LYS A 452 12.22 18.92 12.79
C LYS A 452 11.93 20.34 12.30
N GLY A 453 10.64 20.70 12.31
CA GLY A 453 10.18 22.06 12.01
C GLY A 453 9.88 22.31 10.53
N VAL A 454 10.00 21.29 9.67
CA VAL A 454 9.84 21.41 8.23
C VAL A 454 8.56 20.73 7.74
N MET A 455 7.86 21.37 6.79
CA MET A 455 6.72 20.77 6.09
C MET A 455 7.19 19.88 4.94
N GLU A 456 6.48 18.79 4.75
CA GLU A 456 6.67 17.81 3.69
C GLU A 456 5.37 17.56 2.93
N LYS A 457 5.50 16.99 1.74
CA LYS A 457 4.39 16.55 0.90
C LYS A 457 4.91 15.66 -0.22
N CYS A 458 4.01 14.93 -0.87
CA CYS A 458 4.33 14.28 -2.14
C CYS A 458 4.91 15.30 -3.14
N SER A 459 6.03 14.94 -3.76
CA SER A 459 6.79 15.74 -4.72
C SER A 459 6.66 15.23 -6.17
N PHE A 460 5.78 14.27 -6.42
CA PHE A 460 5.77 13.42 -7.62
C PHE A 460 7.12 12.73 -7.89
N CYS A 461 7.85 12.38 -6.83
CA CYS A 461 9.19 11.78 -6.91
C CYS A 461 10.11 12.61 -7.80
N ILE A 462 10.24 13.91 -7.48
CA ILE A 462 11.03 14.89 -8.25
C ILE A 462 12.46 14.42 -8.56
N GLN A 463 13.07 13.62 -7.68
CA GLN A 463 14.37 12.99 -7.90
C GLN A 463 14.39 12.12 -9.16
N ARG A 464 13.34 11.35 -9.41
CA ARG A 464 13.20 10.51 -10.61
C ARG A 464 12.93 11.34 -11.86
N ILE A 465 12.12 12.39 -11.75
CA ILE A 465 11.90 13.37 -12.82
C ILE A 465 13.24 14.02 -13.23
N LYS A 466 14.09 14.38 -12.27
CA LYS A 466 15.40 15.00 -12.53
C LYS A 466 16.38 14.04 -13.21
N VAL A 467 16.40 12.76 -12.81
CA VAL A 467 17.23 11.74 -13.46
C VAL A 467 16.81 11.57 -14.92
N ALA A 468 15.52 11.34 -15.19
CA ALA A 468 15.03 11.19 -16.56
C ALA A 468 15.27 12.44 -17.41
N ARG A 469 15.13 13.64 -16.82
CA ARG A 469 15.46 14.89 -17.52
C ARG A 469 16.92 14.98 -17.92
N THR A 470 17.82 14.57 -17.04
CA THR A 470 19.26 14.58 -17.32
C THR A 470 19.58 13.66 -18.49
N VAL A 471 19.01 12.44 -18.49
CA VAL A 471 19.15 11.48 -19.59
C VAL A 471 18.60 12.05 -20.90
N ALA A 472 17.35 12.51 -20.89
CA ALA A 472 16.71 13.08 -22.07
C ALA A 472 17.46 14.31 -22.63
N LYS A 473 18.01 15.16 -21.74
CA LYS A 473 18.83 16.31 -22.12
C LYS A 473 20.14 15.88 -22.79
N ASN A 474 20.82 14.88 -22.23
CA ASN A 474 22.07 14.35 -22.81
C ASN A 474 21.83 13.72 -24.19
N GLU A 475 20.66 13.13 -24.39
CA GLU A 475 20.21 12.55 -25.67
C GLU A 475 19.53 13.58 -26.60
N ASN A 476 19.49 14.87 -26.23
CA ASN A 476 18.83 15.95 -26.98
C ASN A 476 17.38 15.65 -27.39
N ARG A 477 16.61 15.01 -26.50
CA ARG A 477 15.19 14.70 -26.71
C ARG A 477 14.31 15.11 -25.54
N LEU A 478 13.00 15.02 -25.74
CA LEU A 478 12.04 15.11 -24.63
C LEU A 478 11.97 13.78 -23.87
N ILE A 479 11.50 13.86 -22.63
CA ILE A 479 11.17 12.69 -21.81
C ILE A 479 9.97 12.00 -22.46
N ARG A 480 10.08 10.68 -22.65
CA ARG A 480 9.03 9.86 -23.26
C ARG A 480 7.98 9.46 -22.22
N ASP A 481 6.76 9.19 -22.69
CA ASP A 481 5.73 8.62 -21.81
C ASP A 481 6.21 7.29 -21.20
N GLY A 482 5.96 7.10 -19.91
CA GLY A 482 6.44 5.93 -19.15
C GLY A 482 7.92 5.95 -18.73
N GLU A 483 8.75 6.87 -19.20
CA GLU A 483 10.17 6.96 -18.80
C GLU A 483 10.34 7.43 -17.34
N VAL A 484 9.37 8.18 -16.82
CA VAL A 484 9.31 8.55 -15.40
C VAL A 484 8.21 7.77 -14.71
N ALA A 485 8.60 6.85 -13.83
CA ALA A 485 7.69 6.16 -12.93
C ALA A 485 7.96 6.57 -11.47
N PRO A 486 7.09 7.40 -10.85
CA PRO A 486 7.12 7.61 -9.40
C PRO A 486 7.03 6.28 -8.65
N ALA A 487 7.59 6.20 -7.45
CA ALA A 487 7.62 4.96 -6.67
C ALA A 487 6.21 4.37 -6.43
N CYS A 488 5.21 5.22 -6.20
CA CYS A 488 3.82 4.78 -6.05
C CYS A 488 3.21 4.19 -7.33
N VAL A 489 3.64 4.64 -8.51
CA VAL A 489 3.21 4.12 -9.81
C VAL A 489 3.88 2.79 -10.10
N GLN A 490 5.22 2.73 -9.97
CA GLN A 490 6.00 1.53 -10.24
C GLN A 490 5.56 0.33 -9.37
N THR A 491 5.21 0.57 -8.10
CA THR A 491 4.83 -0.51 -7.18
C THR A 491 3.38 -0.98 -7.31
N CYS A 492 2.51 -0.25 -8.02
CA CYS A 492 1.09 -0.52 -8.00
C CYS A 492 0.76 -1.77 -8.83
N PRO A 493 0.34 -2.89 -8.21
CA PRO A 493 0.19 -4.16 -8.92
C PRO A 493 -0.97 -4.16 -9.91
N THR A 494 -1.96 -3.28 -9.71
CA THR A 494 -3.15 -3.17 -10.58
C THR A 494 -3.03 -2.03 -11.60
N GLU A 495 -1.88 -1.36 -11.67
CA GLU A 495 -1.68 -0.16 -12.49
C GLU A 495 -2.79 0.89 -12.31
N ALA A 496 -3.27 1.05 -11.08
CA ALA A 496 -4.29 2.05 -10.74
C ALA A 496 -3.75 3.48 -10.81
N LEU A 497 -2.43 3.66 -10.69
CA LEU A 497 -1.76 4.96 -10.77
C LEU A 497 -1.02 5.07 -12.10
N VAL A 498 -1.24 6.15 -12.84
CA VAL A 498 -0.54 6.44 -14.10
C VAL A 498 0.02 7.85 -14.02
N PHE A 499 1.29 8.03 -14.38
CA PHE A 499 1.97 9.33 -14.31
C PHE A 499 2.59 9.67 -15.66
N GLY A 500 2.58 10.95 -16.01
CA GLY A 500 3.06 11.40 -17.32
C GLY A 500 2.84 12.89 -17.56
N ASN A 501 3.13 13.31 -18.79
CA ASN A 501 2.99 14.70 -19.23
C ASN A 501 1.58 14.97 -19.77
N LEU A 502 0.81 15.82 -19.09
CA LEU A 502 -0.56 16.19 -19.48
C LEU A 502 -0.62 17.03 -20.77
N MET A 503 0.47 17.73 -21.12
CA MET A 503 0.55 18.51 -22.37
C MET A 503 0.74 17.63 -23.59
N ASP A 504 1.29 16.42 -23.42
CA ASP A 504 1.43 15.46 -24.51
C ASP A 504 0.10 14.76 -24.74
N LYS A 505 -0.52 15.07 -25.90
CA LYS A 505 -1.83 14.54 -26.27
C LYS A 505 -1.84 13.02 -26.48
N GLU A 506 -0.69 12.43 -26.77
CA GLU A 506 -0.55 11.00 -27.00
C GLU A 506 -0.22 10.19 -25.74
N SER A 507 0.10 10.88 -24.64
CA SER A 507 0.42 10.24 -23.37
C SER A 507 -0.73 9.40 -22.82
N ARG A 508 -0.40 8.33 -22.08
CA ARG A 508 -1.39 7.50 -21.38
C ARG A 508 -2.22 8.33 -20.40
N VAL A 509 -1.61 9.30 -19.72
CA VAL A 509 -2.31 10.24 -18.84
C VAL A 509 -3.37 11.01 -19.61
N ARG A 510 -3.03 11.66 -20.73
CA ARG A 510 -4.00 12.43 -21.50
C ARG A 510 -5.19 11.58 -21.95
N LYS A 511 -4.91 10.41 -22.54
CA LYS A 511 -5.95 9.50 -23.05
C LYS A 511 -6.95 9.09 -21.96
N LEU A 512 -6.50 8.91 -20.72
CA LEU A 512 -7.37 8.59 -19.59
C LEU A 512 -8.19 9.79 -19.11
N VAL A 513 -7.61 11.00 -19.13
CA VAL A 513 -8.26 12.25 -18.71
C VAL A 513 -9.39 12.65 -19.65
N ASP A 514 -9.24 12.43 -20.96
CA ASP A 514 -10.27 12.71 -21.95
C ASP A 514 -11.44 11.67 -21.89
N GLY A 515 -11.34 10.65 -21.04
CA GLY A 515 -12.38 9.64 -20.84
C GLY A 515 -13.55 10.07 -19.94
N ALA A 516 -14.73 9.49 -20.16
CA ALA A 516 -15.99 9.82 -19.45
C ALA A 516 -15.97 9.62 -17.92
N ARG A 517 -14.98 8.89 -17.40
CA ARG A 517 -14.81 8.62 -15.96
C ARG A 517 -14.01 9.70 -15.23
N ALA A 518 -13.33 10.60 -15.93
CA ALA A 518 -12.41 11.56 -15.33
C ALA A 518 -13.13 12.63 -14.48
N TYR A 519 -12.56 12.94 -13.32
CA TYR A 519 -12.98 14.03 -12.45
C TYR A 519 -11.84 14.47 -11.51
N GLN A 520 -11.99 15.63 -10.87
CA GLN A 520 -11.03 16.14 -9.88
C GLN A 520 -11.62 16.10 -8.48
N ALA A 521 -10.82 15.66 -7.51
CA ALA A 521 -11.20 15.71 -6.11
C ALA A 521 -11.38 17.16 -5.66
N MET A 522 -12.56 17.50 -5.13
CA MET A 522 -12.92 18.86 -4.73
C MET A 522 -12.72 19.92 -5.84
N GLY A 523 -12.99 19.55 -7.10
CA GLY A 523 -12.81 20.44 -8.26
C GLY A 523 -13.51 21.81 -8.12
N TYR A 524 -14.64 21.85 -7.41
CA TYR A 524 -15.42 23.06 -7.15
C TYR A 524 -14.66 24.17 -6.39
N LEU A 525 -13.53 23.86 -5.73
CA LEU A 525 -12.66 24.86 -5.11
C LEU A 525 -11.77 25.59 -6.12
N ASN A 526 -11.83 25.22 -7.40
CA ASN A 526 -11.04 25.77 -8.51
C ASN A 526 -9.52 25.80 -8.23
N THR A 527 -9.00 24.80 -7.50
CA THR A 527 -7.57 24.62 -7.26
C THR A 527 -6.82 24.05 -8.47
N LYS A 528 -7.56 23.61 -9.50
CA LYS A 528 -7.07 22.95 -10.72
C LYS A 528 -6.03 21.84 -10.39
N PRO A 529 -6.46 20.74 -9.75
CA PRO A 529 -5.58 19.61 -9.43
C PRO A 529 -4.92 18.98 -10.68
N ALA A 530 -3.64 18.64 -10.57
CA ALA A 530 -2.93 17.81 -11.55
C ALA A 530 -3.07 16.31 -11.29
N VAL A 531 -3.69 15.92 -10.17
CA VAL A 531 -4.13 14.55 -9.95
C VAL A 531 -5.60 14.44 -10.36
N ILE A 532 -5.89 13.52 -11.28
CA ILE A 532 -7.20 13.32 -11.88
C ILE A 532 -7.66 11.90 -11.55
N TYR A 533 -8.88 11.76 -11.07
CA TYR A 533 -9.44 10.49 -10.64
C TYR A 533 -10.38 9.94 -11.71
N LEU A 534 -10.40 8.62 -11.89
CA LEU A 534 -11.42 7.93 -12.68
C LEU A 534 -12.45 7.32 -11.73
N LYS A 535 -13.73 7.55 -12.01
CA LYS A 535 -14.86 6.97 -11.25
C LYS A 535 -14.73 5.46 -11.13
N LYS A 536 -15.11 4.93 -9.97
CA LYS A 536 -15.25 3.48 -9.74
C LYS A 536 -16.48 2.96 -10.49
N VAL A 537 -16.34 1.81 -11.16
CA VAL A 537 -17.45 1.18 -11.87
C VAL A 537 -18.14 0.22 -10.93
N LEU A 538 -19.44 0.45 -10.68
CA LEU A 538 -20.26 -0.48 -9.93
C LEU A 538 -20.83 -1.50 -10.90
N HIS A 539 -20.48 -2.77 -10.67
CA HIS A 539 -21.16 -3.90 -11.29
C HIS A 539 -22.44 -4.16 -10.49
N GLU A 540 -23.59 -4.06 -11.15
CA GLU A 540 -24.83 -4.57 -10.57
C GLU A 540 -24.66 -6.09 -10.44
N VAL A 541 -24.72 -6.58 -9.21
CA VAL A 541 -24.71 -8.01 -8.86
C VAL A 541 -26.10 -8.38 -8.41
#